data_AF-X1DPX4-F1
#
_entry.id   AF-X1DPX4-F1
#
_cell.length_a   1.000
_cell.length_b   1.000
_cell.length_c   1.000
_cell.angle_alpha   90.00
_cell.angle_beta   90.00
_cell.angle_gamma   90.00
#
_symmetry.space_group_name_H-M   'P 1'
#
loop_
_entity.id
_entity.type
_entity.pdbx_description
1 polymer ?
#
loop_
_entity_poly.entity_id
_entity_poly.type
_entity_poly.pdbx_seq_one_letter_code
_entity_poly.pdbx_strand_id
1 'polypeptide(L)'
;MTVTVRRVEKSDHEYFAYAKSICGKATYFLYFTDDIWGAVVLHNFVEMLRRFFEKERVKLKLQDTTIQLKNEYLLSIFKEEQALEKSSVN
;
A
#
# COMPACT_ATOMS: atom_id res chain seq x y z
N MET A 1 -10.26 5.13 11.55
CA MET A 1 -9.55 5.73 10.39
C MET A 1 -9.93 4.98 9.13
N THR A 2 -9.70 5.55 7.94
CA THR A 2 -9.98 4.88 6.66
C THR A 2 -8.69 4.70 5.88
N VAL A 3 -8.39 3.46 5.52
CA VAL A 3 -7.35 3.09 4.55
C VAL A 3 -8.00 3.02 3.19
N THR A 4 -7.50 3.82 2.25
CA THR A 4 -7.97 3.84 0.87
C THR A 4 -7.03 3.00 0.02
N VAL A 5 -7.59 2.10 -0.79
CA VAL A 5 -6.85 1.26 -1.74
C VAL A 5 -7.15 1.74 -3.15
N ARG A 6 -6.11 1.97 -3.94
CA ARG A 6 -6.20 2.41 -5.34
C ARG A 6 -5.22 1.65 -6.20
N ARG A 7 -5.65 1.26 -7.40
CA ARG A 7 -4.79 0.64 -8.41
C ARG A 7 -3.78 1.65 -8.95
N VAL A 8 -2.56 1.22 -9.22
CA VAL A 8 -1.54 2.04 -9.90
C VAL A 8 -1.94 2.22 -11.37
N GLU A 9 -1.77 3.43 -11.90
CA GLU A 9 -2.04 3.68 -13.31
C GLU A 9 -1.17 2.79 -14.22
N LYS A 10 -1.75 2.28 -15.32
CA LYS A 10 -1.07 1.39 -16.29
C LYS A 10 -0.59 0.06 -15.69
N SER A 11 -1.21 -0.38 -14.59
CA SER A 11 -0.95 -1.67 -13.96
C SER A 11 -2.25 -2.41 -13.66
N ASP A 12 -2.25 -3.72 -13.87
CA ASP A 12 -3.42 -4.57 -13.59
C ASP A 12 -3.37 -5.22 -12.21
N HIS A 13 -2.20 -5.26 -11.58
CA HIS A 13 -1.99 -6.03 -10.34
C HIS A 13 -1.34 -5.22 -9.23
N GLU A 14 -0.98 -3.95 -9.45
CA GLU A 14 -0.28 -3.14 -8.44
C GLU A 14 -1.22 -2.12 -7.79
N TYR A 15 -1.09 -1.96 -6.48
CA TYR A 15 -1.99 -1.14 -5.67
C TYR A 15 -1.21 -0.32 -4.63
N PHE A 16 -1.76 0.85 -4.30
CA PHE A 16 -1.41 1.59 -3.09
C PHE A 16 -2.56 1.53 -2.09
N ALA A 17 -2.26 1.13 -0.86
CA ALA A 17 -3.09 1.38 0.30
C ALA A 17 -2.54 2.58 1.08
N TYR A 18 -3.38 3.54 1.46
CA TYR A 18 -2.91 4.70 2.23
C TYR A 18 -3.95 5.23 3.22
N ALA A 19 -3.47 5.76 4.35
CA ALA A 19 -4.25 6.44 5.35
C ALA A 19 -3.60 7.79 5.71
N LYS A 20 -4.40 8.85 5.69
CA LYS A 20 -3.96 10.17 6.17
C LYS A 20 -4.00 10.19 7.68
N SER A 21 -2.94 10.73 8.30
CA SER A 21 -2.92 10.97 9.74
C SER A 21 -4.00 11.96 10.14
N ILE A 22 -4.61 11.74 11.31
CA ILE A 22 -5.62 12.63 11.89
C ILE A 22 -4.97 13.87 12.54
N CYS A 23 -3.71 13.76 12.98
CA CYS A 23 -3.02 14.80 13.75
C CYS A 23 -1.79 15.42 13.04
N GLY A 24 -1.62 15.24 11.73
CA GLY A 24 -0.50 15.85 10.99
C GLY A 24 -0.58 15.70 9.48
N LYS A 25 0.38 16.30 8.77
CA LYS A 25 0.54 16.20 7.30
C LYS A 25 1.27 14.92 6.85
N ALA A 26 1.13 13.84 7.61
CA ALA A 26 1.75 12.56 7.29
C ALA A 26 0.75 11.61 6.62
N THR A 27 1.25 10.80 5.68
CA THR A 27 0.49 9.73 5.03
C THR A 27 1.24 8.43 5.22
N TYR A 28 0.59 7.46 5.85
CA TYR A 28 1.07 6.08 5.85
C TYR A 28 0.60 5.44 4.56
N PHE A 29 1.50 4.76 3.86
CA PHE A 29 1.14 4.05 2.65
C PHE A 29 1.86 2.71 2.56
N LEU A 30 1.29 1.83 1.75
CA LEU A 30 1.81 0.54 1.36
C LEU A 30 1.64 0.41 -0.15
N TYR A 31 2.69 -0.03 -0.83
CA TYR A 31 2.63 -0.51 -2.21
C TYR A 31 2.64 -2.05 -2.18
N PHE A 32 1.74 -2.68 -2.93
CA PHE A 32 1.58 -4.13 -2.93
C PHE A 32 0.97 -4.64 -4.24
N THR A 33 1.06 -5.95 -4.46
CA THR A 33 0.48 -6.67 -5.61
C THR A 33 -0.82 -7.40 -5.23
N ASP A 34 -1.72 -7.64 -6.18
CA ASP A 34 -2.92 -8.46 -5.98
C ASP A 34 -2.60 -9.96 -6.05
N ASP A 35 -1.85 -10.41 -5.05
CA ASP A 35 -1.55 -11.82 -4.80
C ASP A 35 -1.70 -12.13 -3.30
N ILE A 36 -1.48 -13.40 -2.93
CA ILE A 36 -1.61 -13.87 -1.54
C ILE A 36 -0.70 -13.08 -0.61
N TRP A 37 0.54 -12.79 -1.03
CA TRP A 37 1.50 -12.06 -0.21
C TRP A 37 1.07 -10.61 -0.06
N GLY A 38 0.61 -9.97 -1.12
CA GLY A 38 0.06 -8.62 -1.05
C GLY A 38 -1.14 -8.52 -0.12
N ALA A 39 -2.04 -9.52 -0.10
CA ALA A 39 -3.14 -9.58 0.85
C ALA A 39 -2.66 -9.67 2.31
N VAL A 40 -1.64 -10.50 2.58
CA VAL A 40 -1.03 -10.64 3.91
C VAL A 40 -0.37 -9.33 4.35
N VAL A 41 0.40 -8.69 3.47
CA VAL A 41 1.08 -7.42 3.78
C VAL A 41 0.06 -6.30 4.00
N LEU A 42 -1.01 -6.25 3.20
CA LEU A 42 -2.12 -5.32 3.40
C LEU A 42 -2.80 -5.53 4.76
N HIS A 43 -3.06 -6.77 5.15
CA HIS A 43 -3.59 -7.10 6.47
C HIS A 43 -2.66 -6.59 7.58
N ASN A 44 -1.36 -6.88 7.49
CA ASN A 44 -0.37 -6.45 8.46
C ASN A 44 -0.29 -4.92 8.57
N PHE A 45 -0.35 -4.21 7.43
CA PHE A 45 -0.39 -2.75 7.40
C PHE A 45 -1.61 -2.19 8.13
N VAL A 46 -2.79 -2.77 7.89
CA VAL A 46 -4.04 -2.37 8.56
C VAL A 46 -3.98 -2.64 10.05
N GLU A 47 -3.45 -3.79 10.46
CA GLU A 47 -3.27 -4.17 11.86
C GLU A 47 -2.28 -3.27 12.59
N MET A 48 -1.18 -2.90 11.94
CA MET A 48 -0.19 -1.95 12.46
C MET A 48 -0.83 -0.58 12.72
N LEU A 49 -1.63 -0.06 11.79
CA LEU A 49 -2.39 1.17 11.99
C LEU A 49 -3.44 1.03 13.12
N ARG A 50 -4.14 -0.10 13.17
CA ARG A 50 -5.16 -0.37 14.20
C ARG A 50 -4.57 -0.30 15.61
N ARG A 51 -3.44 -0.95 15.82
CA ARG A 51 -2.72 -1.00 17.10
C ARG A 51 -2.09 0.33 17.45
N PHE A 52 -1.36 0.96 16.51
CA PHE A 52 -0.65 2.21 16.77
C PHE A 52 -1.58 3.37 17.14
N PHE A 53 -2.75 3.47 16.50
CA PHE A 53 -3.72 4.52 16.78
C PHE A 53 -4.79 4.13 17.80
N GLU A 54 -4.64 2.96 18.45
CA GLU A 54 -5.58 2.41 19.44
C GLU A 54 -7.05 2.47 18.96
N LYS A 55 -7.27 2.14 17.67
CA LYS A 55 -8.62 2.15 17.08
C LYS A 55 -9.21 0.76 17.13
N GLU A 56 -10.45 0.64 17.61
CA GLU A 56 -11.18 -0.62 17.53
C GLU A 56 -11.37 -1.10 16.09
N ARG A 57 -11.57 -0.16 15.15
CA ARG A 57 -11.85 -0.46 13.75
C ARG A 57 -11.10 0.46 12.79
N VAL A 58 -10.50 -0.15 11.78
CA VAL A 58 -9.95 0.52 10.59
C VAL A 58 -10.83 0.13 9.41
N LYS A 59 -11.37 1.12 8.69
CA LYS A 59 -12.18 0.88 7.49
C LYS A 59 -11.26 0.75 6.28
N LEU A 60 -11.46 -0.30 5.49
CA LEU A 60 -10.85 -0.40 4.17
C LEU A 60 -11.82 0.10 3.12
N LYS A 61 -11.34 0.91 2.18
CA LYS A 61 -12.13 1.40 1.03
C LYS A 61 -11.34 1.20 -0.25
N LEU A 62 -11.77 0.29 -1.11
CA LEU A 62 -11.31 0.24 -2.49
C LEU A 62 -11.93 1.40 -3.27
N GLN A 63 -11.12 2.07 -4.07
CA GLN A 63 -11.58 3.11 -4.98
C GLN A 63 -11.28 2.70 -6.42
N ASP A 64 -12.27 2.82 -7.30
CA ASP A 64 -12.17 2.46 -8.72
C ASP A 64 -11.31 3.42 -9.55
N THR A 65 -10.71 4.42 -8.91
CA THR A 65 -9.83 5.39 -9.57
C THR A 65 -8.38 5.00 -9.37
N THR A 66 -7.55 5.19 -10.40
CA THR A 66 -6.12 4.90 -10.35
C THR A 66 -5.33 6.00 -9.66
N ILE A 67 -4.18 5.65 -9.10
CA ILE A 67 -3.19 6.60 -8.60
C ILE A 67 -1.99 6.66 -9.53
N GLN A 68 -1.57 7.88 -9.85
CA GLN A 68 -0.33 8.16 -10.56
C GLN A 68 0.66 8.77 -9.58
N LEU A 69 1.83 8.16 -9.43
CA LEU A 69 2.94 8.78 -8.72
C LEU A 69 3.52 9.88 -9.61
N LYS A 70 3.56 11.11 -9.08
CA LYS A 70 4.18 12.25 -9.79
C LYS A 70 5.67 12.06 -10.04
N ASN A 71 6.31 11.27 -9.19
CA ASN A 71 7.72 10.95 -9.29
C ASN A 71 7.89 9.48 -9.65
N GLU A 72 8.22 9.21 -10.90
CA GLU A 72 8.41 7.86 -11.43
C GLU A 72 9.61 7.13 -10.79
N TYR A 73 10.62 7.88 -10.33
CA TYR A 73 11.77 7.29 -9.65
C TYR A 73 11.40 6.66 -8.30
N LEU A 74 10.44 7.24 -7.57
CA LEU A 74 9.94 6.58 -6.35
C LEU A 74 9.24 5.26 -6.67
N LEU A 75 8.51 5.21 -7.79
CA LEU A 75 7.86 3.98 -8.23
C LEU A 75 8.89 2.93 -8.63
N SER A 76 10.00 3.30 -9.26
CA SER A 76 11.06 2.33 -9.61
C SER A 76 11.73 1.75 -8.37
N ILE A 77 11.98 2.55 -7.33
CA ILE A 77 12.52 2.07 -6.06
C ILE A 77 11.62 0.99 -5.43
N PHE A 78 10.31 1.22 -5.38
CA PHE A 78 9.36 0.23 -4.84
C PHE A 78 9.31 -1.08 -5.64
N LYS A 79 9.61 -1.02 -6.94
CA LYS A 79 9.63 -2.18 -7.83
C LYS A 79 10.96 -2.94 -7.76
N GLU A 80 12.07 -2.24 -7.54
CA GLU A 80 13.41 -2.84 -7.49
C GLU A 80 13.61 -3.76 -6.28
N GLU A 81 13.10 -3.39 -5.09
CA GLU A 81 13.15 -4.26 -3.92
C GLU A 81 12.47 -5.61 -4.17
N GLN A 82 11.36 -5.63 -4.93
CA GLN A 82 10.68 -6.88 -5.28
C GLN A 82 11.41 -7.74 -6.32
N ALA A 83 12.30 -7.15 -7.12
CA ALA A 83 13.08 -7.89 -8.12
C ALA A 83 14.27 -8.62 -7.49
N LEU A 84 14.93 -8.00 -6.51
CA LEU A 84 16.08 -8.58 -5.79
C LEU A 84 15.71 -9.80 -4.92
N GLU A 85 14.50 -9.82 -4.34
CA GLU A 85 14.01 -10.98 -3.60
C GLU A 85 13.72 -12.18 -4.53
N LYS A 86 13.19 -11.92 -5.74
CA LYS A 86 12.91 -13.00 -6.72
C LYS A 86 14.17 -13.61 -7.34
N SER A 87 15.26 -12.86 -7.46
CA SER A 87 16.56 -13.38 -7.95
C SER A 87 17.36 -14.15 -6.90
N SER A 88 17.02 -14.03 -5.61
CA SER A 88 17.74 -14.70 -4.52
C SER A 88 17.19 -16.08 -4.15
N VAL A 89 16.15 -16.54 -4.86
CA VAL A 89 15.45 -17.82 -4.65
C VAL A 89 15.62 -18.79 -5.84
N ASN A 90 16.45 -18.43 -6.83
CA ASN A 90 16.81 -19.31 -7.97
C ASN A 90 18.27 -19.74 -7.90
#